data_AF-A0A5S9MAM9-F1
#
_entry.id   AF-A0A5S9MAM9-F1
#
_cell.length_a   1.000
_cell.length_b   1.000
_cell.length_c   1.000
_cell.angle_alpha   90.00
_cell.angle_beta   90.00
_cell.angle_gamma   90.00
#
_symmetry.space_group_name_H-M   'P 1'
#
loop_
_entity.id
_entity.type
_entity.pdbx_description
1 polymer ?
#
loop_
_entity_poly.entity_id
_entity_poly.type
_entity_poly.pdbx_seq_one_letter_code
_entity_poly.pdbx_strand_id
1 'polypeptide(L)'
;MSITIGIMGGMGPLATIDLMKKIISHTPAIKDQDHLHVIADNFPQIPDRTTAIFGKGDDPTEYMIESVKRLERAGADFILIACNTAHFFF
;
A
#
# COMPACT_ATOMS: atom_id res chain seq x y z
N MET A 1 20.61 -10.45 -1.93
CA MET A 1 19.34 -10.16 -1.22
C MET A 1 18.35 -9.67 -2.28
N SER A 2 17.13 -10.21 -2.32
CA SER A 2 16.09 -9.69 -3.21
C SER A 2 15.35 -8.56 -2.50
N ILE A 3 15.05 -7.47 -3.22
CA ILE A 3 14.28 -6.35 -2.69
C ILE A 3 12.82 -6.78 -2.51
N THR A 4 12.24 -6.48 -1.34
CA THR A 4 10.84 -6.76 -0.97
C THR A 4 10.03 -5.48 -1.00
N ILE A 5 8.93 -5.49 -1.76
CA ILE A 5 8.05 -4.33 -1.94
C ILE A 5 6.92 -4.39 -0.91
N GLY A 6 6.71 -3.31 -0.16
CA GLY A 6 5.51 -3.10 0.65
C GLY A 6 4.45 -2.30 -0.11
N ILE A 7 3.18 -2.69 -0.02
CA ILE A 7 2.05 -1.90 -0.51
C ILE A 7 1.18 -1.51 0.68
N MET A 8 1.15 -0.21 1.00
CA MET A 8 0.14 0.36 1.89
C MET A 8 -1.16 0.55 1.10
N GLY A 9 -2.10 -0.36 1.34
CA GLY A 9 -3.35 -0.49 0.60
C GLY A 9 -4.59 -0.11 1.41
N GLY A 10 -5.75 -0.63 1.01
CA GLY A 10 -7.03 -0.39 1.68
C GLY A 10 -7.75 0.90 1.29
N MET A 11 -7.15 1.73 0.43
CA MET A 11 -7.62 3.10 0.16
C MET A 11 -7.97 3.37 -1.33
N GLY A 12 -8.73 2.52 -2.04
CA GLY A 12 -9.57 1.42 -1.55
C GLY A 12 -9.00 0.01 -1.77
N PRO A 13 -9.68 -1.04 -1.27
CA PRO A 13 -9.21 -2.42 -1.41
C PRO A 13 -9.00 -2.88 -2.85
N LEU A 14 -9.94 -2.55 -3.74
CA LEU A 14 -9.83 -2.93 -5.16
C LEU A 14 -8.64 -2.25 -5.85
N ALA A 15 -8.29 -1.01 -5.48
CA ALA A 15 -7.12 -0.34 -6.01
C ALA A 15 -5.82 -1.02 -5.58
N THR A 16 -5.80 -1.63 -4.38
CA THR A 16 -4.66 -2.41 -3.88
C THR A 16 -4.46 -3.67 -4.73
N ILE A 17 -5.54 -4.41 -4.99
CA ILE A 17 -5.50 -5.60 -5.86
C ILE A 17 -5.12 -5.24 -7.29
N ASP A 18 -5.63 -4.12 -7.82
CA ASP A 18 -5.27 -3.64 -9.15
C ASP A 18 -3.78 -3.26 -9.25
N LEU A 19 -3.21 -2.60 -8.23
CA LEU A 19 -1.78 -2.34 -8.17
C LEU A 19 -0.96 -3.63 -8.15
N MET A 20 -1.33 -4.60 -7.32
CA MET A 20 -0.67 -5.92 -7.29
C MET A 20 -0.75 -6.61 -8.66
N LYS A 21 -1.92 -6.60 -9.29
CA LYS A 21 -2.13 -7.17 -10.64
C LYS A 21 -1.22 -6.49 -11.66
N LYS A 22 -1.08 -5.16 -11.60
CA LYS A 22 -0.21 -4.40 -12.49
C LYS A 22 1.26 -4.75 -12.28
N ILE A 23 1.71 -4.84 -11.02
CA ILE A 23 3.09 -5.28 -10.71
C ILE A 23 3.35 -6.65 -11.33
N ILE A 24 2.48 -7.63 -11.10
CA ILE A 24 2.61 -8.98 -11.66
C ILE A 24 2.64 -8.94 -13.20
N SER A 25 1.69 -8.24 -13.81
CA SER A 25 1.52 -8.22 -15.28
C SER A 25 2.64 -7.48 -16.02
N HIS A 26 3.33 -6.55 -15.35
CA HIS A 26 4.44 -5.77 -15.92
C HIS A 26 5.81 -6.27 -15.45
N THR A 27 5.87 -7.31 -14.61
CA THR A 27 7.14 -7.96 -14.26
C THR A 27 7.53 -8.92 -15.36
N PRO A 28 8.70 -8.75 -16.03
CA PRO A 28 9.18 -9.73 -16.99
C PRO A 28 9.58 -11.02 -16.26
N ALA A 29 8.71 -12.03 -16.32
CA ALA A 29 8.88 -13.31 -15.63
C ALA A 29 8.57 -14.47 -16.58
N ILE A 30 9.35 -15.56 -16.49
CA ILE A 30 9.12 -16.79 -17.27
C ILE A 30 8.53 -17.88 -16.36
N LYS A 31 8.83 -17.82 -15.06
CA LYS A 31 8.31 -18.68 -14.00
C LYS A 31 7.98 -17.86 -12.76
N ASP A 32 7.23 -18.45 -11.83
CA ASP A 32 6.76 -17.77 -10.62
C ASP A 32 7.91 -17.15 -9.79
N GLN A 33 9.06 -17.83 -9.69
CA GLN A 33 10.21 -17.38 -8.91
C GLN A 33 10.93 -16.16 -9.51
N ASP A 34 10.60 -15.77 -10.75
CA ASP A 34 11.13 -14.56 -11.38
C ASP A 34 10.33 -13.31 -10.97
N HIS A 35 9.17 -13.46 -10.31
CA HIS A 35 8.38 -12.34 -9.83
C HIS A 35 9.00 -11.65 -8.61
N LEU A 36 8.63 -10.39 -8.43
CA LEU A 36 9.01 -9.58 -7.28
C LEU A 36 8.33 -10.10 -6.01
N HIS A 37 9.05 -10.12 -4.88
CA HIS A 37 8.45 -10.39 -3.59
C HIS A 37 7.69 -9.16 -3.11
N VAL A 38 6.37 -9.29 -2.92
CA VAL A 38 5.46 -8.19 -2.57
C VAL A 38 4.65 -8.56 -1.32
N ILE A 39 4.60 -7.64 -0.36
CA ILE A 39 3.77 -7.71 0.84
C ILE A 39 2.76 -6.57 0.75
N ALA A 40 1.47 -6.85 0.94
CA ALA A 40 0.43 -5.83 0.93
C ALA A 40 -0.30 -5.80 2.27
N ASP A 41 -0.41 -4.62 2.87
CA ASP A 41 -1.30 -4.37 3.99
C ASP A 41 -2.57 -3.69 3.45
N ASN A 42 -3.59 -4.50 3.18
CA ASN A 42 -4.88 -4.03 2.68
C ASN A 42 -5.78 -3.64 3.87
N PHE A 43 -5.61 -2.41 4.37
CA PHE A 43 -6.22 -1.93 5.62
C PHE A 43 -7.36 -0.92 5.38
N PRO A 44 -8.60 -1.37 5.08
CA PRO A 44 -9.71 -0.48 4.72
C PRO A 44 -10.28 0.35 5.88
N GLN A 45 -9.88 0.08 7.12
CA GLN A 45 -10.30 0.88 8.27
C GLN A 45 -9.56 2.22 8.37
N ILE A 46 -8.57 2.49 7.51
CA ILE A 46 -8.00 3.83 7.37
C ILE A 46 -9.13 4.82 7.04
N PRO A 47 -9.34 5.87 7.85
CA PRO A 47 -10.38 6.88 7.64
C PRO A 47 -10.43 7.45 6.22
N ASP A 48 -11.58 8.02 5.84
CA ASP A 48 -11.73 8.61 4.52
C ASP A 48 -10.84 9.86 4.35
N ARG A 49 -9.92 9.80 3.39
CA ARG A 49 -8.93 10.85 3.16
C ARG A 49 -9.56 12.17 2.71
N THR A 50 -10.65 12.11 1.95
CA THR A 50 -11.27 13.32 1.38
C THR A 50 -11.94 14.15 2.47
N THR A 51 -12.73 13.50 3.33
CA THR A 51 -13.38 14.15 4.48
C THR A 51 -12.38 14.68 5.50
N ALA A 52 -11.28 13.95 5.73
CA ALA A 52 -10.17 14.40 6.57
C ALA A 52 -9.52 15.69 6.02
N ILE A 53 -9.22 15.75 4.72
CA ILE A 53 -8.66 16.94 4.05
C ILE A 53 -9.59 18.16 4.20
N PHE A 54 -10.91 17.95 4.15
CA PHE A 54 -11.89 19.03 4.33
C PHE A 54 -12.21 19.34 5.80
N GLY A 55 -11.52 18.73 6.78
CA GLY A 55 -11.73 18.97 8.21
C GLY A 55 -13.06 18.46 8.75
N LYS A 56 -13.65 17.46 8.09
CA LYS A 56 -14.99 16.90 8.41
C LYS A 56 -14.95 15.44 8.85
N GLY A 57 -13.78 14.80 8.77
CA GLY A 57 -13.58 13.39 9.12
C GLY A 57 -12.33 13.21 9.96
N ASP A 58 -12.13 11.98 10.44
CA ASP A 58 -11.00 11.60 11.28
C ASP A 58 -9.68 11.63 10.50
N ASP A 59 -8.60 12.01 11.18
CA ASP A 59 -7.25 12.02 10.61
C ASP A 59 -6.77 10.57 10.33
N PRO A 60 -6.41 10.22 9.08
CA PRO A 60 -5.94 8.89 8.73
C PRO A 60 -4.48 8.61 9.11
N THR A 61 -3.72 9.62 9.55
CA THR A 61 -2.26 9.56 9.69
C THR A 61 -1.79 8.43 10.61
N GLU A 62 -2.40 8.26 11.79
CA GLU A 62 -1.99 7.18 12.72
C GLU A 62 -2.25 5.78 12.16
N TYR A 63 -3.34 5.60 11.41
CA TYR A 63 -3.65 4.33 10.75
C TYR A 63 -2.66 4.04 9.60
N MET A 64 -2.25 5.08 8.86
CA MET A 64 -1.22 4.97 7.82
C MET A 64 0.14 4.62 8.42
N ILE A 65 0.54 5.26 9.53
CA ILE A 65 1.78 4.95 10.27
C ILE A 65 1.74 3.49 10.77
N GLU A 66 0.61 3.03 11.29
CA GLU A 66 0.46 1.65 11.74
C GLU A 66 0.66 0.66 10.58
N SER A 67 0.06 0.94 9.42
CA SER A 67 0.20 0.12 8.22
C SER A 67 1.65 0.06 7.73
N VAL A 68 2.33 1.21 7.67
CA VAL A 68 3.76 1.31 7.34
C VAL A 68 4.61 0.48 8.30
N LYS A 69 4.37 0.60 9.62
CA LYS A 69 5.09 -0.18 10.63
C LYS A 69 4.84 -1.68 10.53
N ARG A 70 3.63 -2.11 10.12
CA ARG A 70 3.35 -3.53 9.84
C ARG A 70 4.16 -4.04 8.65
N LEU A 71 4.24 -3.26 7.56
CA LEU A 71 5.03 -3.58 6.38
C LEU A 71 6.54 -3.62 6.67
N GLU A 72 7.05 -2.65 7.42
CA GLU A 72 8.46 -2.63 7.88
C GLU A 72 8.78 -3.89 8.69
N ARG A 73 7.96 -4.23 9.69
CA ARG A 73 8.13 -5.46 10.49
C ARG A 73 7.99 -6.74 9.67
N ALA A 74 7.22 -6.72 8.59
CA ALA A 74 7.07 -7.84 7.67
C ALA A 74 8.26 -7.99 6.71
N GLY A 75 9.19 -7.02 6.70
CA GLY A 75 10.43 -7.08 5.92
C GLY A 75 10.36 -6.35 4.57
N ALA A 76 9.46 -5.38 4.40
CA ALA A 76 9.47 -4.52 3.22
C ALA A 76 10.68 -3.57 3.23
N ASP A 77 11.41 -3.49 2.13
CA ASP A 77 12.56 -2.58 1.96
C ASP A 77 12.12 -1.16 1.59
N PHE A 78 10.96 -1.03 0.92
CA PHE A 78 10.34 0.25 0.59
C PHE A 78 8.82 0.09 0.43
N ILE A 79 8.10 1.21 0.45
CA ILE A 79 6.63 1.22 0.46
C ILE A 79 6.06 1.99 -0.73
N LEU A 80 5.05 1.39 -1.37
CA LEU A 80 4.16 2.01 -2.34
C LEU A 80 2.82 2.34 -1.68
N ILE A 81 2.22 3.45 -2.04
CA ILE A 81 0.88 3.85 -1.57
C ILE A 81 -0.13 3.70 -2.71
N ALA A 82 -1.10 2.79 -2.56
CA ALA A 82 -2.14 2.55 -3.56
C ALA A 82 -3.30 3.57 -3.49
N CYS A 83 -3.00 4.86 -3.27
CA CYS A 83 -4.00 5.92 -3.13
C CYS A 83 -3.40 7.31 -3.36
N ASN A 84 -3.88 8.06 -4.36
CA ASN A 84 -3.42 9.43 -4.62
C ASN A 84 -3.73 10.36 -3.46
N THR A 85 -4.97 10.35 -2.94
CA THR A 85 -5.41 11.27 -1.87
C THR A 85 -4.63 11.07 -0.57
N ALA A 86 -4.15 9.86 -0.29
CA ALA A 86 -3.33 9.58 0.89
C ALA A 86 -1.95 10.28 0.85
N HIS A 87 -1.45 10.65 -0.33
CA HIS A 87 -0.17 11.39 -0.45
C HIS A 87 -0.26 12.82 0.10
N PHE A 88 -1.45 13.33 0.42
CA PHE A 88 -1.61 14.59 1.15
C PHE A 88 -1.03 14.52 2.57
N PHE A 89 -0.99 13.33 3.17
CA PHE A 89 -0.56 13.10 4.56
C PHE A 89 0.88 12.55 4.65
N PHE A 90 1.68 12.75 3.60
CA PHE A 90 3.06 12.23 3.50
C PHE A 90 4.09 13.21 4.04
#